data_AF-A0A814L4G7-F1
#
_entry.id   AF-A0A814L4G7-F1
#
_cell.length_a   1.000
_cell.length_b   1.000
_cell.length_c   1.000
_cell.angle_alpha   90.00
_cell.angle_beta   90.00
_cell.angle_gamma   90.00
#
_symmetry.space_group_name_H-M   'P 1'
#
loop_
_entity.id
_entity.type
_entity.pdbx_description
1 polymer ?
#
loop_
_entity_poly.entity_id
_entity_poly.type
_entity_poly.pdbx_seq_one_letter_code
_entity_poly.pdbx_strand_id
1 'polypeptide(L)'
;MATRRTRKWLNVKERKSKFAVRQTTRSEILHVEEEGYIAPDADDNEEEEERVVDLTQADIKSSVDLFSAQKRFDLELPLYGSYHIDYTRNGRHLLLGGRKGHIAAFDWQTKKLHCEMNVMEQVNDVKWLHIETMYAVAQRQWTYIYDNQGIEVHCLKVLDRSLHLEFLPYHFLLAATNEAGYLSYIDVSIGKKVASYNTRIANGNGKCGTSIMCQNPSNALIGLGHAGGVLTFWSPNQREPLVKMLAHKSTIRSVTIDQTGTYMATSGVDAKLKIWDLRNYQCLKEYRTSSNGASTLAFSQKKLLAASYRDVVEIYKDLYDEESTSNELPRYLLHRCPNGSSASSVAFCPYEDVLGVGHDRGFISLLVPGAGEPNFDALEANPYQTKKQRKQAEVKQLLDKIQPDMITLDNSVLGEVDRKAFVRKQEEKRNNYNFVKPKELIVQADKKKGKIGKRLARKTQIRDAKLKEYLQQQKLKRKKTKN
;
A
#
# COMPACT_ATOMS: atom_id res chain seq x y z
N MET A 1 -38.78 12.63 5.36
CA MET A 1 -38.39 13.86 4.66
C MET A 1 -37.32 14.58 5.48
N ALA A 2 -36.21 15.00 4.87
CA ALA A 2 -35.18 15.76 5.55
C ALA A 2 -35.74 17.11 6.04
N THR A 3 -35.42 17.54 7.26
CA THR A 3 -35.90 18.82 7.79
C THR A 3 -35.29 19.99 7.03
N ARG A 4 -35.98 21.14 6.97
CA ARG A 4 -35.47 22.36 6.31
C ARG A 4 -34.07 22.76 6.84
N ARG A 5 -33.82 22.53 8.13
CA ARG A 5 -32.52 22.79 8.77
C ARG A 5 -31.43 21.86 8.25
N THR A 6 -31.68 20.56 8.13
CA THR A 6 -30.69 19.61 7.60
C THR A 6 -30.38 19.89 6.13
N ARG A 7 -31.39 20.26 5.33
CA ARG A 7 -31.17 20.66 3.93
C ARG A 7 -30.29 21.90 3.80
N LYS A 8 -30.55 22.94 4.61
CA LYS A 8 -29.69 24.13 4.65
C LYS A 8 -28.25 23.78 5.06
N TRP A 9 -28.07 22.94 6.08
CA TRP A 9 -26.76 22.52 6.54
C TRP A 9 -25.99 21.69 5.49
N LEU A 10 -26.66 20.75 4.82
CA LEU A 10 -26.08 19.97 3.72
C LEU A 10 -25.60 20.87 2.59
N ASN A 11 -26.42 21.84 2.16
CA ASN A 11 -26.04 22.80 1.13
C ASN A 11 -24.80 23.62 1.52
N VAL A 12 -24.67 24.02 2.80
CA VAL A 12 -23.47 24.71 3.29
C VAL A 12 -22.25 23.80 3.25
N LYS A 13 -22.39 22.54 3.67
CA LYS A 13 -21.30 21.56 3.63
C LYS A 13 -20.84 21.28 2.20
N GLU A 14 -21.78 21.11 1.27
CA GLU A 14 -21.49 20.91 -0.16
C GLU A 14 -20.77 22.12 -0.76
N ARG A 15 -21.22 23.35 -0.46
CA ARG A 15 -20.53 24.58 -0.89
C ARG A 15 -19.12 24.66 -0.36
N LYS A 16 -18.89 24.34 0.92
CA LYS A 16 -17.55 24.30 1.50
C LYS A 16 -16.67 23.25 0.83
N SER A 17 -17.20 22.06 0.56
CA SER A 17 -16.48 21.00 -0.15
C SER A 17 -16.07 21.44 -1.56
N LYS A 18 -17.00 22.01 -2.33
CA LYS A 18 -16.73 22.54 -3.68
C LYS A 18 -15.72 23.69 -3.65
N PHE A 19 -15.81 24.57 -2.65
CA PHE A 19 -14.84 25.65 -2.48
C PHE A 19 -13.45 25.11 -2.15
N ALA A 20 -13.34 24.13 -1.24
CA ALA A 20 -12.07 23.49 -0.92
C ALA A 20 -11.42 22.84 -2.15
N VAL A 21 -12.18 22.05 -2.93
CA VAL A 21 -11.69 21.45 -4.18
C VAL A 21 -11.15 22.52 -5.13
N ARG A 22 -11.91 23.61 -5.34
CA ARG A 22 -11.47 24.71 -6.21
C ARG A 22 -10.22 25.43 -5.70
N GLN A 23 -10.03 25.54 -4.39
CA GLN A 23 -8.83 26.15 -3.82
C GLN A 23 -7.63 25.22 -4.00
N THR A 24 -7.80 23.91 -3.78
CA THR A 24 -6.76 22.90 -4.01
C THR A 24 -6.31 22.87 -5.47
N THR A 25 -7.24 22.86 -6.43
CA THR A 25 -6.86 22.93 -7.86
C THR A 25 -6.17 24.24 -8.22
N ARG A 26 -6.49 25.35 -7.53
CA ARG A 26 -5.81 26.63 -7.76
C ARG A 26 -4.40 26.65 -7.14
N SER A 27 -4.16 25.89 -6.07
CA SER A 27 -2.82 25.80 -5.47
C SER A 27 -1.83 25.02 -6.33
N GLU A 28 -2.30 24.19 -7.26
CA GLU A 28 -1.43 23.50 -8.23
C GLU A 28 -0.65 24.49 -9.12
N ILE A 29 -1.16 25.71 -9.31
CA ILE A 29 -0.46 26.79 -10.03
C ILE A 29 0.82 27.25 -9.29
N LEU A 30 0.92 26.96 -7.98
CA LEU A 30 2.08 27.32 -7.16
C LEU A 30 3.20 26.27 -7.22
N HIS A 31 3.03 25.19 -8.00
CA HIS A 31 4.11 24.25 -8.26
C HIS A 31 5.27 24.95 -8.95
N VAL A 32 6.47 24.70 -8.45
CA VAL A 32 7.68 25.44 -8.84
C VAL A 32 8.41 24.71 -9.96
N GLU A 33 8.41 23.39 -9.90
CA GLU A 33 9.17 22.53 -10.80
C GLU A 33 8.25 21.91 -11.87
N GLU A 34 8.79 21.74 -13.07
CA GLU A 34 8.12 21.07 -14.18
C GLU A 34 8.49 19.60 -14.24
N GLU A 35 7.65 18.80 -14.90
CA GLU A 35 7.90 17.37 -15.09
C GLU A 35 8.93 17.16 -16.21
N GLY A 36 9.88 16.25 -15.98
CA GLY A 36 10.81 15.83 -17.02
C GLY A 36 10.11 15.04 -18.11
N TYR A 37 10.57 15.16 -19.35
CA TYR A 37 10.12 14.32 -20.46
C TYR A 37 11.21 14.23 -21.53
N ILE A 38 11.14 13.15 -22.32
CA ILE A 38 11.77 13.06 -23.63
C ILE A 38 10.64 12.90 -24.64
N ALA A 39 10.67 13.71 -25.69
CA ALA A 39 9.79 13.59 -26.85
C ALA A 39 10.66 13.50 -28.11
N PRO A 40 10.22 12.75 -29.14
CA PRO A 40 10.87 12.81 -30.44
C PRO A 40 10.74 14.21 -31.01
N ASP A 41 11.78 14.69 -31.69
CA ASP A 41 11.73 15.99 -32.36
C ASP A 41 10.71 15.93 -33.50
N ALA A 42 9.68 16.76 -33.41
CA ALA A 42 8.65 16.89 -34.44
C ALA A 42 9.12 17.88 -35.50
N ASP A 43 10.23 17.59 -36.18
CA ASP A 43 10.64 18.38 -37.34
C ASP A 43 9.86 17.91 -38.58
N ASP A 44 9.08 18.83 -39.17
CA ASP A 44 8.15 18.59 -40.28
C ASP A 44 8.80 18.09 -41.60
N ASN A 45 10.11 17.84 -41.65
CA ASN A 45 10.88 17.66 -42.89
C ASN A 45 11.72 16.37 -43.00
N GLU A 46 11.71 15.45 -42.04
CA GLU A 46 12.47 14.19 -42.13
C GLU A 46 11.56 12.96 -42.07
N GLU A 47 11.70 12.06 -43.05
CA GLU A 47 10.89 10.82 -43.21
C GLU A 47 11.22 9.74 -42.14
N GLU A 48 12.15 10.01 -41.22
CA GLU A 48 12.58 9.10 -40.16
C GLU A 48 12.30 9.72 -38.80
N GLU A 49 11.10 9.45 -38.23
CA GLU A 49 10.81 9.77 -36.83
C GLU A 49 11.78 8.98 -35.92
N GLU A 50 12.77 9.67 -35.33
CA GLU A 50 13.65 9.06 -34.33
C GLU A 50 12.80 8.56 -33.15
N ARG A 51 12.80 7.25 -32.93
CA ARG A 51 12.05 6.65 -31.83
C ARG A 51 12.83 6.83 -30.55
N VAL A 52 12.17 7.33 -29.50
CA VAL A 52 12.72 7.47 -28.14
C VAL A 52 13.40 6.19 -27.62
N VAL A 53 12.94 5.02 -28.09
CA VAL A 53 13.47 3.70 -27.72
C VAL A 53 14.95 3.52 -28.11
N ASP A 54 15.40 4.20 -29.16
CA ASP A 54 16.75 4.02 -29.71
C ASP A 54 17.80 4.89 -28.99
N LEU A 55 17.35 5.81 -28.11
CA LEU A 55 18.24 6.68 -27.33
C LEU A 55 19.08 5.88 -26.34
N THR A 56 20.40 6.13 -26.35
CA THR A 56 21.30 5.53 -25.39
C THR A 56 21.40 6.37 -24.11
N GLN A 57 21.82 5.73 -23.01
CA GLN A 57 22.08 6.44 -21.77
C GLN A 57 23.27 7.41 -21.87
N ALA A 58 24.16 7.24 -22.86
CA ALA A 58 25.24 8.19 -23.10
C ALA A 58 24.69 9.49 -23.70
N ASP A 59 23.74 9.38 -24.62
CA ASP A 59 23.09 10.52 -25.27
C ASP A 59 22.29 11.32 -24.23
N ILE A 60 21.46 10.65 -23.44
CA ILE A 60 20.70 11.27 -22.32
C ILE A 60 21.65 11.95 -21.33
N LYS A 61 22.79 11.34 -21.00
CA LYS A 61 23.76 11.95 -20.07
C LYS A 61 24.41 13.21 -20.64
N SER A 62 24.56 13.29 -21.96
CA SER A 62 25.16 14.44 -22.64
C SER A 62 24.19 15.61 -22.81
N SER A 63 22.88 15.34 -22.87
CA SER A 63 21.83 16.35 -23.04
C SER A 63 21.35 16.96 -21.73
N VAL A 64 21.44 16.24 -20.61
CA VAL A 64 21.03 16.75 -19.30
C VAL A 64 22.09 17.64 -18.64
N ASP A 65 21.66 18.41 -17.65
CA ASP A 65 22.55 19.23 -16.82
C ASP A 65 23.57 18.39 -16.04
N LEU A 66 24.67 19.02 -15.63
CA LEU A 66 25.78 18.32 -14.96
C LEU A 66 25.35 17.62 -13.67
N PHE A 67 24.40 18.17 -12.90
CA PHE A 67 23.96 17.56 -11.64
C PHE A 67 23.14 16.29 -11.92
N SER A 68 22.23 16.31 -12.89
CA SER A 68 21.51 15.11 -13.32
C SER A 68 22.45 14.08 -13.97
N ALA A 69 23.39 14.52 -14.80
CA ALA A 69 24.39 13.65 -15.42
C ALA A 69 25.26 12.90 -14.39
N GLN A 70 25.54 13.51 -13.22
CA GLN A 70 26.31 12.89 -12.14
C GLN A 70 25.55 11.79 -11.38
N LYS A 71 24.22 11.81 -11.43
CA LYS A 71 23.33 10.79 -10.85
C LYS A 71 23.41 9.47 -11.62
N ARG A 72 23.80 9.51 -12.90
CA ARG A 72 24.18 8.32 -13.68
C ARG A 72 25.56 7.83 -13.24
N PHE A 73 25.59 6.73 -12.50
CA PHE A 73 26.83 6.03 -12.16
C PHE A 73 26.62 4.52 -12.13
N ASP A 74 27.73 3.78 -12.12
CA ASP A 74 27.81 2.33 -12.09
C ASP A 74 28.75 1.93 -10.96
N LEU A 75 28.39 0.90 -10.21
CA LEU A 75 29.18 0.31 -9.15
C LEU A 75 29.45 -1.15 -9.51
N GLU A 76 30.68 -1.44 -9.90
CA GLU A 76 31.10 -2.81 -10.21
C GLU A 76 31.55 -3.54 -8.93
N LEU A 77 30.71 -4.46 -8.46
CA LEU A 77 30.88 -5.29 -7.26
C LEU A 77 30.71 -6.79 -7.62
N PRO A 78 31.65 -7.41 -8.36
CA PRO A 78 31.45 -8.74 -8.94
C PRO A 78 31.49 -9.89 -7.94
N LEU A 79 32.02 -9.68 -6.73
CA LEU A 79 32.34 -10.76 -5.80
C LEU A 79 31.10 -11.28 -5.04
N TYR A 80 30.13 -10.41 -4.78
CA TYR A 80 29.10 -10.64 -3.75
C TYR A 80 27.72 -11.11 -4.29
N GLY A 81 27.65 -11.42 -5.59
CA GLY A 81 26.45 -11.93 -6.24
C GLY A 81 25.39 -10.85 -6.53
N SER A 82 24.16 -11.29 -6.82
CA SER A 82 23.02 -10.40 -7.13
C SER A 82 22.72 -9.42 -6.01
N TYR A 83 22.54 -8.16 -6.39
CA TYR A 83 22.20 -7.08 -5.47
C TYR A 83 20.69 -6.79 -5.44
N HIS A 84 20.14 -6.73 -4.23
CA HIS A 84 18.84 -6.14 -3.94
C HIS A 84 19.05 -4.69 -3.52
N ILE A 85 18.09 -3.84 -3.91
CA ILE A 85 18.17 -2.41 -3.71
C ILE A 85 16.91 -1.90 -3.03
N ASP A 86 17.09 -0.88 -2.21
CA ASP A 86 15.98 -0.14 -1.61
C ASP A 86 16.38 1.32 -1.42
N TYR A 87 15.49 2.23 -1.85
CA TYR A 87 15.63 3.66 -1.60
C TYR A 87 14.83 4.03 -0.36
N THR A 88 15.32 4.99 0.41
CA THR A 88 14.50 5.61 1.44
C THR A 88 13.31 6.31 0.82
N ARG A 89 12.23 6.46 1.58
CA ARG A 89 10.99 7.12 1.12
C ARG A 89 11.21 8.55 0.58
N ASN A 90 12.19 9.27 1.10
CA ASN A 90 12.57 10.61 0.64
C ASN A 90 13.50 10.59 -0.59
N GLY A 91 13.91 9.42 -1.07
CA GLY A 91 14.81 9.24 -2.21
C GLY A 91 16.26 9.65 -1.97
N ARG A 92 16.66 10.02 -0.74
CA ARG A 92 18.01 10.53 -0.48
C ARG A 92 19.06 9.45 -0.28
N HIS A 93 18.69 8.34 0.34
CA HIS A 93 19.61 7.28 0.74
C HIS A 93 19.29 5.99 0.00
N LEU A 94 20.35 5.27 -0.35
CA LEU A 94 20.27 3.99 -1.05
C LEU A 94 20.90 2.91 -0.17
N LEU A 95 20.29 1.73 -0.23
CA LEU A 95 20.73 0.54 0.46
C LEU A 95 20.90 -0.60 -0.55
N LEU A 96 22.06 -1.24 -0.48
CA LEU A 96 22.46 -2.35 -1.32
C LEU A 96 22.67 -3.59 -0.46
N GLY A 97 22.08 -4.72 -0.87
CA GLY A 97 22.26 -6.02 -0.26
C GLY A 97 22.69 -7.07 -1.28
N GLY A 98 23.96 -7.45 -1.26
CA GLY A 98 24.51 -8.52 -2.08
C GLY A 98 24.16 -9.89 -1.51
N ARG A 99 23.78 -10.83 -2.37
CA ARG A 99 23.33 -12.18 -1.95
C ARG A 99 24.33 -12.94 -1.08
N LYS A 100 25.63 -12.68 -1.19
CA LYS A 100 26.68 -13.34 -0.38
C LYS A 100 27.02 -12.63 0.94
N GLY A 101 26.29 -11.58 1.32
CA GLY A 101 26.42 -10.94 2.64
C GLY A 101 26.97 -9.52 2.66
N HIS A 102 27.37 -8.97 1.50
CA HIS A 102 27.80 -7.58 1.41
C HIS A 102 26.61 -6.64 1.55
N ILE A 103 26.74 -5.64 2.42
CA ILE A 103 25.70 -4.64 2.66
C ILE A 103 26.34 -3.27 2.66
N ALA A 104 25.76 -2.35 1.91
CA ALA A 104 26.22 -0.97 1.84
C ALA A 104 25.05 -0.01 1.91
N ALA A 105 25.13 0.97 2.80
CA ALA A 105 24.17 2.06 2.95
C ALA A 105 24.89 3.39 2.70
N PHE A 106 24.38 4.22 1.80
CA PHE A 106 25.03 5.49 1.46
C PHE A 106 24.04 6.55 0.96
N ASP A 107 24.44 7.81 1.09
CA ASP A 107 23.81 8.91 0.35
C ASP A 107 24.33 8.86 -1.08
N TRP A 108 23.46 8.47 -2.00
CA TRP A 108 23.84 8.20 -3.39
C TRP A 108 24.01 9.48 -4.21
N GLN A 109 23.41 10.60 -3.78
CA GLN A 109 23.59 11.90 -4.44
C GLN A 109 24.94 12.50 -4.10
N THR A 110 25.32 12.50 -2.82
CA THR A 110 26.65 12.97 -2.39
C THR A 110 27.74 11.91 -2.52
N LYS A 111 27.36 10.67 -2.82
CA LYS A 111 28.23 9.48 -2.90
C LYS A 111 28.97 9.22 -1.59
N LYS A 112 28.38 9.66 -0.47
CA LYS A 112 28.94 9.50 0.86
C LYS A 112 28.43 8.21 1.50
N LEU A 113 29.36 7.30 1.76
CA LEU A 113 29.09 6.05 2.47
C LEU A 113 28.71 6.32 3.95
N HIS A 114 27.62 5.72 4.41
CA HIS A 114 27.28 5.65 5.83
C HIS A 114 27.90 4.42 6.48
N CYS A 115 27.68 3.27 5.85
CA CYS A 115 28.18 1.99 6.32
C CYS A 115 28.46 1.06 5.14
N GLU A 116 29.51 0.28 5.28
CA GLU A 116 29.77 -0.92 4.50
C GLU A 116 30.16 -2.04 5.45
N MET A 117 29.53 -3.20 5.28
CA MET A 117 29.83 -4.38 6.08
C MET A 117 29.68 -5.65 5.26
N ASN A 118 30.18 -6.75 5.81
CA ASN A 118 29.91 -8.08 5.29
C ASN A 118 29.44 -8.99 6.42
N VAL A 119 28.22 -9.51 6.29
CA VAL A 119 27.56 -10.38 7.26
C VAL A 119 28.03 -11.84 7.12
N MET A 120 28.73 -12.17 6.03
CA MET A 120 29.24 -13.53 5.75
C MET A 120 28.16 -14.63 5.68
N GLU A 121 26.89 -14.22 5.59
CA GLU A 121 25.73 -15.08 5.38
C GLU A 121 24.98 -14.68 4.12
N GLN A 122 24.08 -15.55 3.65
CA GLN A 122 23.21 -15.23 2.54
C GLN A 122 22.21 -14.14 2.94
N VAL A 123 22.12 -13.08 2.13
CA VAL A 123 21.10 -12.03 2.26
C VAL A 123 20.07 -12.25 1.16
N ASN A 124 18.80 -12.37 1.56
CA ASN A 124 17.69 -12.56 0.64
C ASN A 124 17.07 -11.22 0.21
N ASP A 125 16.89 -10.31 1.15
CA ASP A 125 16.26 -9.02 0.90
C ASP A 125 16.70 -7.99 1.95
N VAL A 126 16.59 -6.70 1.60
CA VAL A 126 16.99 -5.58 2.44
C VAL A 126 15.99 -4.45 2.29
N LYS A 127 15.58 -3.85 3.42
CA LYS A 127 14.62 -2.74 3.44
C LYS A 127 14.96 -1.66 4.46
N TRP A 128 14.80 -0.41 4.07
CA TRP A 128 14.75 0.71 5.01
C TRP A 128 13.51 0.64 5.90
N LEU A 129 13.65 1.18 7.11
CA LEU A 129 12.52 1.38 8.02
C LEU A 129 11.99 2.82 7.87
N HIS A 130 11.53 3.44 8.95
CA HIS A 130 10.96 4.78 8.91
C HIS A 130 12.01 5.88 8.69
N ILE A 131 13.29 5.59 8.93
CA ILE A 131 14.40 6.56 8.83
C ILE A 131 15.60 5.91 8.16
N GLU A 132 16.41 6.73 7.51
CA GLU A 132 17.76 6.40 7.02
C GLU A 132 18.77 5.95 8.09
N THR A 133 18.37 5.90 9.37
CA THR A 133 19.21 5.42 10.46
C THR A 133 19.03 3.94 10.72
N MET A 134 17.95 3.31 10.27
CA MET A 134 17.71 1.90 10.56
C MET A 134 17.20 1.17 9.33
N TYR A 135 17.75 -0.01 9.11
CA TYR A 135 17.33 -0.90 8.03
C TYR A 135 17.27 -2.35 8.52
N ALA A 136 16.40 -3.11 7.89
CA ALA A 136 16.20 -4.53 8.14
C ALA A 136 16.85 -5.35 7.02
N VAL A 137 17.53 -6.43 7.40
CA VAL A 137 18.24 -7.35 6.52
C VAL A 137 17.71 -8.75 6.76
N ALA A 138 17.15 -9.38 5.73
CA ALA A 138 16.74 -10.77 5.75
C ALA A 138 17.96 -11.66 5.50
N GLN A 139 18.57 -12.15 6.58
CA GLN A 139 19.67 -13.11 6.50
C GLN A 139 19.14 -14.54 6.34
N ARG A 140 20.05 -15.51 6.28
CA ARG A 140 19.73 -16.91 6.02
C ARG A 140 18.71 -17.49 7.00
N GLN A 141 18.86 -17.19 8.30
CA GLN A 141 17.98 -17.75 9.33
C GLN A 141 17.05 -16.72 9.98
N TRP A 142 17.51 -15.52 10.31
CA TRP A 142 16.69 -14.52 10.97
C TRP A 142 16.78 -13.16 10.27
N THR A 143 15.76 -12.33 10.46
CA THR A 143 15.87 -10.90 10.08
C THR A 143 16.60 -10.13 11.16
N TYR A 144 17.58 -9.33 10.77
CA TYR A 144 18.33 -8.44 11.65
C TYR A 144 18.00 -6.98 11.35
N ILE A 145 18.04 -6.13 12.37
CA ILE A 145 17.93 -4.67 12.24
C ILE A 145 19.29 -4.08 12.58
N TYR A 146 19.78 -3.23 11.69
CA TYR A 146 21.05 -2.53 11.80
C TYR A 146 20.83 -1.02 11.93
N ASP A 147 21.77 -0.34 12.60
CA ASP A 147 21.88 1.12 12.63
C ASP A 147 22.61 1.65 11.38
N ASN A 148 22.65 2.97 11.19
CA ASN A 148 23.34 3.62 10.06
C ASN A 148 24.84 3.35 10.02
N GLN A 149 25.47 3.08 11.16
CA GLN A 149 26.88 2.70 11.27
C GLN A 149 27.09 1.20 10.98
N GLY A 150 26.01 0.44 10.89
CA GLY A 150 26.08 -1.00 10.67
C GLY A 150 26.21 -1.84 11.92
N ILE A 151 25.89 -1.28 13.08
CA ILE A 151 25.86 -2.01 14.33
C ILE A 151 24.53 -2.76 14.41
N GLU A 152 24.58 -4.04 14.78
CA GLU A 152 23.39 -4.86 15.03
C GLU A 152 22.62 -4.32 16.23
N VAL A 153 21.38 -3.91 15.99
CA VAL A 153 20.48 -3.42 17.05
C VAL A 153 19.62 -4.56 17.58
N HIS A 154 19.02 -5.34 16.68
CA HIS A 154 18.10 -6.41 17.03
C HIS A 154 18.17 -7.61 16.08
N CYS A 155 18.02 -8.80 16.66
CA CYS A 155 17.78 -10.04 15.93
C CYS A 155 16.33 -10.48 16.13
N LEU A 156 15.54 -10.47 15.06
CA LEU A 156 14.11 -10.80 15.06
C LEU A 156 13.91 -12.32 14.87
N LYS A 157 14.06 -13.09 15.94
CA LYS A 157 13.81 -14.55 15.94
C LYS A 157 12.39 -14.95 15.53
N VAL A 158 11.44 -14.02 15.63
CA VAL A 158 10.05 -14.20 15.19
C VAL A 158 9.95 -14.30 13.66
N LEU A 159 10.84 -13.60 12.95
CA LEU A 159 10.97 -13.63 11.49
C LEU A 159 12.05 -14.64 11.12
N ASP A 160 11.68 -15.91 11.20
CA ASP A 160 12.52 -17.01 10.73
C ASP A 160 12.50 -17.06 9.19
N ARG A 161 13.66 -17.30 8.59
CA ARG A 161 13.93 -17.51 7.16
C ARG A 161 13.11 -16.60 6.24
N SER A 162 13.24 -15.30 6.44
CA SER A 162 12.56 -14.31 5.61
C SER A 162 13.13 -14.30 4.19
N LEU A 163 12.23 -14.28 3.21
CA LEU A 163 12.57 -14.18 1.78
C LEU A 163 12.40 -12.76 1.27
N HIS A 164 11.29 -12.11 1.64
CA HIS A 164 11.00 -10.72 1.30
C HIS A 164 10.57 -9.93 2.52
N LEU A 165 10.92 -8.65 2.52
CA LEU A 165 10.58 -7.66 3.53
C LEU A 165 9.83 -6.50 2.85
N GLU A 166 8.81 -5.98 3.51
CA GLU A 166 8.21 -4.70 3.16
C GLU A 166 7.89 -3.91 4.41
N PHE A 167 8.20 -2.62 4.40
CA PHE A 167 7.94 -1.73 5.53
C PHE A 167 6.75 -0.82 5.25
N LEU A 168 5.76 -0.83 6.15
CA LEU A 168 4.57 0.02 6.08
C LEU A 168 4.83 1.29 6.91
N PRO A 169 5.15 2.44 6.28
CA PRO A 169 5.70 3.59 7.00
C PRO A 169 4.71 4.27 7.95
N TYR A 170 3.44 4.36 7.57
CA TYR A 170 2.41 5.01 8.40
C TYR A 170 1.98 4.19 9.62
N HIS A 171 2.18 2.87 9.57
CA HIS A 171 1.77 1.93 10.61
C HIS A 171 2.95 1.45 11.46
N PHE A 172 4.19 1.75 11.05
CA PHE A 172 5.42 1.22 11.65
C PHE A 172 5.45 -0.32 11.70
N LEU A 173 4.92 -0.96 10.66
CA LEU A 173 4.90 -2.43 10.57
C LEU A 173 5.95 -2.90 9.57
N LEU A 174 6.78 -3.85 9.98
CA LEU A 174 7.59 -4.65 9.09
C LEU A 174 6.83 -5.93 8.78
N ALA A 175 6.44 -6.10 7.52
CA ALA A 175 5.84 -7.31 7.01
C ALA A 175 6.93 -8.17 6.37
N ALA A 176 6.91 -9.47 6.65
CA ALA A 176 7.89 -10.40 6.12
C ALA A 176 7.25 -11.72 5.72
N THR A 177 7.74 -12.29 4.62
CA THR A 177 7.35 -13.62 4.14
C THR A 177 8.46 -14.62 4.45
N ASN A 178 8.09 -15.83 4.87
CA ASN A 178 9.02 -16.92 5.19
C ASN A 178 9.01 -17.98 4.08
N GLU A 179 10.12 -18.70 3.91
CA GLU A 179 10.22 -19.95 3.10
C GLU A 179 9.10 -20.96 3.40
N ALA A 180 8.62 -21.03 4.65
CA ALA A 180 7.51 -21.89 5.06
C ALA A 180 6.10 -21.38 4.65
N GLY A 181 6.00 -20.16 4.08
CA GLY A 181 4.75 -19.59 3.60
C GLY A 181 3.91 -18.86 4.64
N TYR A 182 4.57 -18.40 5.70
CA TYR A 182 3.98 -17.51 6.67
C TYR A 182 4.22 -16.05 6.28
N LEU A 183 3.17 -15.25 6.35
CA LEU A 183 3.25 -13.79 6.36
C LEU A 183 3.19 -13.33 7.82
N SER A 184 4.22 -12.63 8.28
CA SER A 184 4.30 -12.14 9.65
C SER A 184 4.42 -10.63 9.66
N TYR A 185 3.70 -9.98 10.58
CA TYR A 185 3.74 -8.54 10.81
C TYR A 185 4.35 -8.27 12.18
N ILE A 186 5.36 -7.41 12.21
CA ILE A 186 6.01 -6.96 13.44
C ILE A 186 5.89 -5.45 13.51
N ASP A 187 5.48 -4.96 14.67
CA ASP A 187 5.53 -3.56 15.01
C ASP A 187 6.96 -3.18 15.36
N VAL A 188 7.59 -2.33 14.55
CA VAL A 188 8.98 -1.90 14.73
C VAL A 188 9.12 -0.94 15.91
N SER A 189 8.11 -0.11 16.18
CA SER A 189 8.22 0.86 17.26
C SER A 189 8.07 0.21 18.64
N ILE A 190 7.26 -0.85 18.74
CA ILE A 190 7.01 -1.58 19.99
C ILE A 190 7.90 -2.84 20.10
N GLY A 191 8.36 -3.39 18.98
CA GLY A 191 9.11 -4.65 18.90
C GLY A 191 8.24 -5.90 19.11
N LYS A 192 6.92 -5.80 18.93
CA LYS A 192 5.98 -6.91 19.16
C LYS A 192 5.44 -7.46 17.84
N LYS A 193 5.28 -8.79 17.81
CA LYS A 193 4.56 -9.48 16.74
C LYS A 193 3.07 -9.12 16.80
N VAL A 194 2.55 -8.57 15.71
CA VAL A 194 1.13 -8.21 15.60
C VAL A 194 0.33 -9.42 15.12
N ALA A 195 0.71 -9.98 13.97
CA ALA A 195 0.00 -11.08 13.35
C ALA A 195 0.95 -12.03 12.63
N SER A 196 0.52 -13.28 12.46
CA SER A 196 1.18 -14.21 11.55
C SER A 196 0.19 -15.20 10.98
N TYR A 197 0.16 -15.24 9.66
CA TYR A 197 -0.82 -16.00 8.90
C TYR A 197 -0.10 -16.96 7.97
N ASN A 198 -0.59 -18.19 7.94
CA ASN A 198 -0.18 -19.15 6.93
C ASN A 198 -0.98 -18.84 5.67
N THR A 199 -0.28 -18.61 4.56
CA THR A 199 -0.92 -18.28 3.28
C THR A 199 -1.70 -19.45 2.69
N ARG A 200 -1.54 -20.67 3.24
CA ARG A 200 -2.28 -21.91 2.93
C ARG A 200 -2.26 -22.31 1.45
N ILE A 201 -1.41 -21.69 0.65
CA ILE A 201 -1.20 -21.97 -0.76
C ILE A 201 0.23 -22.52 -0.86
N ALA A 202 0.37 -23.78 -0.47
CA ALA A 202 1.59 -24.54 -0.68
C ALA A 202 1.56 -25.13 -2.10
N ASN A 203 2.70 -25.17 -2.76
CA ASN A 203 2.85 -25.97 -3.97
C ASN A 203 2.73 -27.46 -3.61
N GLY A 204 2.42 -28.33 -4.59
CA GLY A 204 2.34 -29.78 -4.40
C GLY A 204 3.59 -30.44 -3.78
N ASN A 205 4.71 -29.72 -3.72
CA ASN A 205 5.98 -30.17 -3.14
C ASN A 205 6.23 -29.69 -1.69
N GLY A 206 5.24 -29.12 -0.99
CA GLY A 206 5.37 -28.72 0.42
C GLY A 206 6.26 -27.49 0.70
N LYS A 207 6.94 -26.94 -0.32
CA LYS A 207 7.58 -25.61 -0.28
C LYS A 207 6.56 -24.52 -0.59
N CYS A 208 6.73 -23.36 0.05
CA CYS A 208 5.84 -22.23 -0.18
C CYS A 208 5.88 -21.80 -1.65
N GLY A 209 4.69 -21.55 -2.22
CA GLY A 209 4.54 -21.00 -3.54
C GLY A 209 4.65 -19.47 -3.61
N THR A 210 4.78 -18.74 -2.50
CA THR A 210 4.92 -17.28 -2.55
C THR A 210 6.31 -16.91 -3.05
N SER A 211 6.38 -16.42 -4.29
CA SER A 211 7.64 -16.03 -4.92
C SER A 211 7.91 -14.53 -4.82
N ILE A 212 6.89 -13.72 -4.48
CA ILE A 212 7.01 -12.27 -4.51
C ILE A 212 6.06 -11.63 -3.48
N MET A 213 6.43 -10.44 -3.03
CA MET A 213 5.69 -9.61 -2.10
C MET A 213 5.68 -8.17 -2.63
N CYS A 214 4.56 -7.47 -2.44
CA CYS A 214 4.47 -6.04 -2.74
C CYS A 214 3.54 -5.36 -1.72
N GLN A 215 3.79 -4.10 -1.41
CA GLN A 215 2.88 -3.27 -0.62
C GLN A 215 1.99 -2.43 -1.56
N ASN A 216 0.73 -2.24 -1.20
CA ASN A 216 -0.07 -1.15 -1.74
C ASN A 216 0.18 0.12 -0.90
N PRO A 217 0.72 1.22 -1.47
CA PRO A 217 1.00 2.44 -0.73
C PRO A 217 -0.25 3.13 -0.20
N SER A 218 -1.42 2.99 -0.85
CA SER A 218 -2.64 3.71 -0.48
C SER A 218 -3.36 3.09 0.72
N ASN A 219 -3.54 1.77 0.73
CA ASN A 219 -4.30 1.05 1.77
C ASN A 219 -3.43 0.18 2.69
N ALA A 220 -2.11 0.14 2.46
CA ALA A 220 -1.14 -0.63 3.22
C ALA A 220 -1.38 -2.16 3.25
N LEU A 221 -2.14 -2.68 2.28
CA LEU A 221 -2.27 -4.13 2.09
C LEU A 221 -0.98 -4.73 1.53
N ILE A 222 -0.73 -5.98 1.89
CA ILE A 222 0.36 -6.77 1.31
C ILE A 222 -0.20 -7.70 0.24
N GLY A 223 0.25 -7.52 -0.99
CA GLY A 223 0.04 -8.46 -2.09
C GLY A 223 1.10 -9.55 -2.09
N LEU A 224 0.67 -10.80 -2.19
CA LEU A 224 1.54 -11.97 -2.28
C LEU A 224 1.24 -12.76 -3.55
N GLY A 225 2.27 -12.91 -4.40
CA GLY A 225 2.19 -13.65 -5.65
C GLY A 225 2.57 -15.12 -5.45
N HIS A 226 1.67 -16.03 -5.78
CA HIS A 226 1.87 -17.47 -5.64
C HIS A 226 2.30 -18.14 -6.94
N ALA A 227 2.94 -19.29 -6.83
CA ALA A 227 3.44 -20.07 -7.95
C ALA A 227 2.32 -20.72 -8.78
N GLY A 228 1.11 -20.84 -8.24
CA GLY A 228 -0.09 -21.26 -8.98
C GLY A 228 -0.75 -20.13 -9.80
N GLY A 229 -0.11 -18.96 -9.94
CA GLY A 229 -0.67 -17.82 -10.69
C GLY A 229 -1.74 -17.03 -9.94
N VAL A 230 -1.99 -17.40 -8.68
CA VAL A 230 -2.92 -16.72 -7.79
C VAL A 230 -2.21 -15.58 -7.09
N LEU A 231 -2.85 -14.42 -7.05
CA LEU A 231 -2.45 -13.28 -6.25
C LEU A 231 -3.41 -13.15 -5.06
N THR A 232 -2.86 -12.93 -3.86
CA THR A 232 -3.64 -12.73 -2.64
C THR A 232 -3.27 -11.43 -1.94
N PHE A 233 -4.27 -10.69 -1.44
CA PHE A 233 -4.06 -9.51 -0.62
C PHE A 233 -4.35 -9.79 0.85
N TRP A 234 -3.49 -9.29 1.73
CA TRP A 234 -3.50 -9.58 3.16
C TRP A 234 -3.53 -8.29 3.98
N SER A 235 -4.34 -8.32 5.04
CA SER A 235 -4.36 -7.34 6.12
C SER A 235 -4.00 -8.05 7.43
N PRO A 236 -3.34 -7.38 8.40
CA PRO A 236 -3.05 -7.96 9.71
C PRO A 236 -4.29 -8.25 10.56
N ASN A 237 -5.49 -7.91 10.09
CA ASN A 237 -6.74 -8.00 10.85
C ASN A 237 -7.50 -9.30 10.61
N GLN A 238 -7.23 -9.98 9.49
CA GLN A 238 -7.94 -11.18 9.08
C GLN A 238 -6.98 -12.32 8.77
N ARG A 239 -7.34 -13.52 9.24
CA ARG A 239 -6.57 -14.76 9.00
C ARG A 239 -6.68 -15.27 7.56
N GLU A 240 -7.73 -14.88 6.85
CA GLU A 240 -7.94 -15.24 5.46
C GLU A 240 -7.58 -14.06 4.55
N PRO A 241 -7.14 -14.31 3.31
CA PRO A 241 -6.84 -13.23 2.37
C PRO A 241 -8.12 -12.43 2.08
N LEU A 242 -7.99 -11.10 2.06
CA LEU A 242 -9.10 -10.19 1.73
C LEU A 242 -9.55 -10.36 0.28
N VAL A 243 -8.58 -10.51 -0.61
CA VAL A 243 -8.80 -10.73 -2.04
C VAL A 243 -7.95 -11.90 -2.49
N LYS A 244 -8.55 -12.76 -3.31
CA LYS A 244 -7.88 -13.85 -4.00
C LYS A 244 -8.29 -13.80 -5.46
N MET A 245 -7.32 -13.57 -6.34
CA MET A 245 -7.55 -13.46 -7.78
C MET A 245 -6.58 -14.31 -8.56
N LEU A 246 -7.02 -14.87 -9.70
CA LEU A 246 -6.16 -15.61 -10.61
C LEU A 246 -5.56 -14.62 -11.62
N ALA A 247 -4.31 -14.22 -11.43
CA ALA A 247 -3.67 -13.24 -12.29
C ALA A 247 -3.10 -13.89 -13.56
N HIS A 248 -2.34 -14.98 -13.38
CA HIS A 248 -1.64 -15.70 -14.45
C HIS A 248 -2.00 -17.18 -14.45
N LYS A 249 -1.75 -17.87 -15.57
CA LYS A 249 -1.93 -19.33 -15.65
C LYS A 249 -0.77 -20.10 -15.01
N SER A 250 0.36 -19.43 -14.85
CA SER A 250 1.61 -19.95 -14.29
C SER A 250 2.05 -19.13 -13.09
N THR A 251 3.21 -19.47 -12.53
CA THR A 251 3.86 -18.70 -11.45
C THR A 251 3.98 -17.23 -11.81
N ILE A 252 3.59 -16.38 -10.85
CA ILE A 252 3.82 -14.94 -10.88
C ILE A 252 5.31 -14.69 -10.60
N ARG A 253 5.97 -13.92 -11.45
CA ARG A 253 7.38 -13.55 -11.32
C ARG A 253 7.54 -12.24 -10.57
N SER A 254 6.71 -11.25 -10.86
CA SER A 254 6.75 -9.97 -10.18
C SER A 254 5.37 -9.33 -10.07
N VAL A 255 5.19 -8.52 -9.04
CA VAL A 255 4.00 -7.69 -8.82
C VAL A 255 4.46 -6.33 -8.32
N THR A 256 3.85 -5.27 -8.83
CA THR A 256 4.07 -3.91 -8.34
C THR A 256 2.75 -3.14 -8.39
N ILE A 257 2.60 -2.17 -7.50
CA ILE A 257 1.40 -1.36 -7.34
C ILE A 257 1.79 0.11 -7.50
N ASP A 258 0.95 0.86 -8.20
CA ASP A 258 1.13 2.29 -8.38
C ASP A 258 1.09 3.04 -7.02
N GLN A 259 1.76 4.18 -6.92
CA GLN A 259 1.81 4.99 -5.70
C GLN A 259 0.40 5.47 -5.28
N THR A 260 -0.50 5.68 -6.25
CA THR A 260 -1.90 6.02 -5.97
C THR A 260 -2.73 4.84 -5.45
N GLY A 261 -2.22 3.61 -5.60
CA GLY A 261 -2.92 2.37 -5.29
C GLY A 261 -4.13 2.08 -6.17
N THR A 262 -4.24 2.75 -7.33
CA THR A 262 -5.32 2.52 -8.29
C THR A 262 -5.01 1.35 -9.21
N TYR A 263 -3.77 1.24 -9.67
CA TYR A 263 -3.36 0.25 -10.65
C TYR A 263 -2.29 -0.70 -10.12
N MET A 264 -2.23 -1.87 -10.71
CA MET A 264 -1.24 -2.90 -10.41
C MET A 264 -0.74 -3.55 -11.69
N ALA A 265 0.55 -3.84 -11.75
CA ALA A 265 1.16 -4.61 -12.83
C ALA A 265 1.60 -5.97 -12.29
N THR A 266 1.32 -7.03 -13.05
CA THR A 266 1.76 -8.39 -12.74
C THR A 266 2.47 -9.00 -13.94
N SER A 267 3.58 -9.69 -13.69
CA SER A 267 4.28 -10.50 -14.70
C SER A 267 4.23 -11.97 -14.31
N GLY A 268 4.03 -12.83 -15.31
CA GLY A 268 4.01 -14.27 -15.14
C GLY A 268 5.06 -14.98 -15.98
N VAL A 269 5.38 -16.22 -15.61
CA VAL A 269 6.19 -17.14 -16.44
C VAL A 269 5.50 -17.44 -17.79
N ASP A 270 4.19 -17.18 -17.90
CA ASP A 270 3.38 -17.32 -19.11
C ASP A 270 3.67 -16.26 -20.19
N ALA A 271 4.76 -15.49 -20.05
CA ALA A 271 5.21 -14.46 -20.97
C ALA A 271 4.15 -13.36 -21.20
N LYS A 272 3.37 -13.07 -20.15
CA LYS A 272 2.35 -12.02 -20.15
C LYS A 272 2.63 -11.02 -19.06
N LEU A 273 2.42 -9.76 -19.39
CA LEU A 273 2.37 -8.65 -18.45
C LEU A 273 0.92 -8.14 -18.43
N LYS A 274 0.32 -8.09 -17.25
CA LYS A 274 -1.08 -7.66 -17.09
C LYS A 274 -1.16 -6.43 -16.22
N ILE A 275 -2.00 -5.49 -16.64
CA ILE A 275 -2.34 -4.30 -15.88
C ILE A 275 -3.75 -4.48 -15.31
N TRP A 276 -3.89 -4.21 -14.02
CA TRP A 276 -5.11 -4.42 -13.25
C TRP A 276 -5.58 -3.11 -12.63
N ASP A 277 -6.89 -2.94 -12.58
CA ASP A 277 -7.55 -1.94 -11.74
C ASP A 277 -7.81 -2.55 -10.35
N LEU A 278 -7.23 -1.97 -9.30
CA LEU A 278 -7.39 -2.44 -7.92
C LEU A 278 -8.71 -2.02 -7.28
N ARG A 279 -9.47 -1.08 -7.87
CA ARG A 279 -10.78 -0.69 -7.36
C ARG A 279 -11.81 -1.79 -7.63
N ASN A 280 -11.74 -2.36 -8.82
CA ASN A 280 -12.66 -3.40 -9.31
C ASN A 280 -12.03 -4.80 -9.34
N TYR A 281 -10.71 -4.91 -9.16
CA TYR A 281 -9.91 -6.14 -9.33
C TYR A 281 -10.08 -6.79 -10.71
N GLN A 282 -10.18 -5.96 -11.74
CA GLN A 282 -10.35 -6.39 -13.13
C GLN A 282 -9.06 -6.16 -13.94
N CYS A 283 -8.82 -7.06 -14.91
CA CYS A 283 -7.70 -6.92 -15.83
C CYS A 283 -8.08 -5.87 -16.88
N LEU A 284 -7.33 -4.76 -16.92
CA LEU A 284 -7.53 -3.70 -17.90
C LEU A 284 -6.90 -4.10 -19.23
N LYS A 285 -5.63 -4.48 -19.19
CA LYS A 285 -4.86 -4.84 -20.38
C LYS A 285 -3.98 -6.05 -20.15
N GLU A 286 -3.79 -6.81 -21.22
CA GLU A 286 -2.90 -7.96 -21.27
C GLU A 286 -1.92 -7.77 -22.42
N TYR A 287 -0.65 -7.67 -22.07
CA TYR A 287 0.44 -7.50 -23.01
C TYR A 287 1.23 -8.79 -23.15
N ARG A 288 1.59 -9.15 -24.38
CA ARG A 288 2.46 -10.29 -24.65
C ARG A 288 3.91 -9.84 -24.64
N THR A 289 4.70 -10.44 -23.76
CA THR A 289 6.15 -10.17 -23.68
C THR A 289 6.90 -11.21 -24.51
N SER A 290 8.03 -10.82 -25.11
CA SER A 290 8.83 -11.69 -25.98
C SER A 290 9.60 -12.79 -25.21
N SER A 291 9.82 -12.61 -23.91
CA SER A 291 10.60 -13.49 -23.04
C SER A 291 9.74 -14.17 -21.98
N ASN A 292 10.31 -15.16 -21.27
CA ASN A 292 9.77 -15.66 -20.00
C ASN A 292 9.61 -14.42 -19.10
N GLY A 293 8.37 -14.05 -18.77
CA GLY A 293 7.99 -12.68 -18.35
C GLY A 293 8.84 -12.03 -17.26
N ALA A 294 8.69 -10.71 -17.12
CA ALA A 294 9.62 -9.85 -16.38
C ALA A 294 10.01 -10.39 -15.00
N SER A 295 11.31 -10.41 -14.70
CA SER A 295 11.88 -10.85 -13.42
C SER A 295 11.47 -9.94 -12.28
N THR A 296 11.55 -8.63 -12.48
CA THR A 296 11.13 -7.61 -11.53
C THR A 296 10.38 -6.50 -12.24
N LEU A 297 9.45 -5.89 -11.51
CA LEU A 297 8.66 -4.77 -11.95
C LEU A 297 8.71 -3.68 -10.88
N ALA A 298 8.76 -2.42 -11.30
CA ALA A 298 8.65 -1.26 -10.40
C ALA A 298 7.81 -0.17 -11.06
N PHE A 299 6.92 0.47 -10.30
CA PHE A 299 6.22 1.66 -10.75
C PHE A 299 6.95 2.92 -10.30
N SER A 300 6.97 3.93 -11.16
CA SER A 300 7.40 5.28 -10.81
C SER A 300 6.24 6.07 -10.19
N GLN A 301 6.54 7.22 -9.59
CA GLN A 301 5.51 8.10 -9.02
C GLN A 301 4.58 8.69 -10.12
N LYS A 302 5.14 8.88 -11.33
CA LYS A 302 4.41 9.31 -12.54
C LYS A 302 3.89 8.15 -13.39
N LYS A 303 3.75 6.96 -12.79
CA LYS A 303 3.15 5.76 -13.40
C LYS A 303 3.91 5.16 -14.59
N LEU A 304 5.21 5.45 -14.76
CA LEU A 304 6.07 4.66 -15.63
C LEU A 304 6.26 3.27 -15.03
N LEU A 305 6.36 2.24 -15.86
CA LEU A 305 6.64 0.88 -15.41
C LEU A 305 8.00 0.44 -15.92
N ALA A 306 8.92 0.15 -15.00
CA ALA A 306 10.15 -0.54 -15.33
C ALA A 306 9.95 -2.05 -15.23
N ALA A 307 10.39 -2.78 -16.25
CA ALA A 307 10.35 -4.23 -16.31
C ALA A 307 11.74 -4.78 -16.69
N SER A 308 12.29 -5.64 -15.83
CA SER A 308 13.53 -6.33 -16.13
C SER A 308 13.28 -7.67 -16.81
N TYR A 309 14.04 -7.97 -17.85
CA TYR A 309 14.07 -9.24 -18.57
C TYR A 309 15.52 -9.71 -18.66
N ARG A 310 15.95 -10.51 -17.68
CA ARG A 310 17.34 -10.98 -17.59
C ARG A 310 18.31 -9.78 -17.60
N ASP A 311 18.99 -9.54 -18.72
CA ASP A 311 19.99 -8.49 -18.92
C ASP A 311 19.41 -7.17 -19.47
N VAL A 312 18.16 -7.15 -19.91
CA VAL A 312 17.51 -5.95 -20.46
C VAL A 312 16.54 -5.36 -19.46
N VAL A 313 16.55 -4.05 -19.29
CA VAL A 313 15.54 -3.28 -18.55
C VAL A 313 14.76 -2.45 -19.56
N GLU A 314 13.47 -2.74 -19.70
CA GLU A 314 12.54 -1.96 -20.53
C GLU A 314 11.71 -1.05 -19.62
N ILE A 315 11.48 0.18 -20.04
CA ILE A 315 10.61 1.13 -19.37
C ILE A 315 9.43 1.42 -20.29
N TYR A 316 8.22 1.38 -19.74
CA TYR A 316 6.99 1.62 -20.47
C TYR A 316 6.29 2.87 -19.96
N LYS A 317 5.69 3.61 -20.87
CA LYS A 317 4.89 4.81 -20.62
C LYS A 317 3.47 4.61 -21.18
N ASP A 318 2.48 5.29 -20.62
CA ASP A 318 1.09 5.29 -21.13
C ASP A 318 0.42 3.91 -21.22
N LEU A 319 0.66 3.08 -20.21
CA LEU A 319 0.08 1.73 -20.11
C LEU A 319 -1.44 1.71 -19.93
N TYR A 320 -2.04 2.83 -19.54
CA TYR A 320 -3.44 2.89 -19.10
C TYR A 320 -4.41 3.37 -20.17
N ASP A 321 -3.92 3.93 -21.28
CA ASP A 321 -4.79 4.62 -22.23
C ASP A 321 -5.69 3.62 -22.95
N GLU A 322 -7.00 3.67 -22.68
CA GLU A 322 -7.99 2.74 -23.25
C GLU A 322 -8.07 2.79 -24.79
N GLU A 323 -7.58 3.87 -25.39
CA GLU A 323 -7.64 4.13 -26.84
C GLU A 323 -6.61 3.35 -27.66
N SER A 324 -5.53 2.84 -27.03
CA SER A 324 -4.54 2.02 -27.73
C SER A 324 -5.08 0.60 -27.97
N THR A 325 -5.48 0.34 -29.22
CA THR A 325 -5.96 -0.98 -29.68
C THR A 325 -4.81 -1.97 -29.93
N SER A 326 -3.55 -1.49 -29.93
CA SER A 326 -2.39 -2.36 -30.08
C SER A 326 -2.14 -3.19 -28.81
N ASN A 327 -1.95 -4.49 -29.00
CA ASN A 327 -1.52 -5.41 -27.92
C ASN A 327 0.01 -5.35 -27.67
N GLU A 328 0.69 -4.38 -28.29
CA GLU A 328 2.12 -4.17 -28.14
C GLU A 328 2.41 -3.23 -26.98
N LEU A 329 3.52 -3.46 -26.29
CA LEU A 329 3.91 -2.64 -25.16
C LEU A 329 4.49 -1.30 -25.65
N PRO A 330 3.94 -0.15 -25.21
CA PRO A 330 4.48 1.17 -25.50
C PRO A 330 5.82 1.37 -24.76
N ARG A 331 6.90 0.97 -25.42
CA ARG A 331 8.27 1.13 -24.91
C ARG A 331 8.66 2.60 -24.94
N TYR A 332 9.12 3.09 -23.80
CA TYR A 332 9.69 4.42 -23.65
C TYR A 332 11.20 4.36 -23.81
N LEU A 333 11.89 3.57 -22.97
CA LEU A 333 13.34 3.41 -23.00
C LEU A 333 13.75 1.94 -22.88
N LEU A 334 14.88 1.60 -23.47
CA LEU A 334 15.49 0.28 -23.36
C LEU A 334 16.94 0.42 -22.90
N HIS A 335 17.30 -0.29 -21.84
CA HIS A 335 18.67 -0.34 -21.35
C HIS A 335 19.16 -1.78 -21.26
N ARG A 336 20.37 -2.04 -21.77
CA ARG A 336 21.05 -3.32 -21.59
C ARG A 336 22.08 -3.21 -20.48
N CYS A 337 21.97 -4.07 -19.48
CA CYS A 337 22.92 -4.13 -18.39
C CYS A 337 24.33 -4.49 -18.92
N PRO A 338 25.38 -3.88 -18.36
CA PRO A 338 26.76 -4.13 -18.77
C PRO A 338 27.12 -5.60 -18.56
N ASN A 339 27.91 -6.12 -19.51
CA ASN A 339 28.44 -7.48 -19.51
C ASN A 339 27.38 -8.59 -19.47
N GLY A 340 26.13 -8.31 -19.89
CA GLY A 340 25.03 -9.28 -19.90
C GLY A 340 24.61 -9.73 -18.50
N SER A 341 24.86 -8.89 -17.48
CA SER A 341 24.50 -9.20 -16.09
C SER A 341 22.98 -9.22 -15.93
N SER A 342 22.42 -10.22 -15.22
CA SER A 342 20.99 -10.26 -14.97
C SER A 342 20.61 -9.23 -13.91
N ALA A 343 19.56 -8.45 -14.15
CA ALA A 343 18.94 -7.57 -13.17
C ALA A 343 18.16 -8.39 -12.15
N SER A 344 18.49 -8.23 -10.87
CA SER A 344 17.86 -8.91 -9.74
C SER A 344 16.81 -8.06 -9.05
N SER A 345 17.01 -6.75 -8.99
CA SER A 345 16.06 -5.80 -8.39
C SER A 345 16.06 -4.49 -9.15
N VAL A 346 14.90 -3.85 -9.22
CA VAL A 346 14.69 -2.57 -9.90
C VAL A 346 13.81 -1.71 -9.00
N ALA A 347 14.18 -0.45 -8.80
CA ALA A 347 13.44 0.50 -7.98
C ALA A 347 13.64 1.91 -8.52
N PHE A 348 12.54 2.66 -8.70
CA PHE A 348 12.63 4.08 -9.00
C PHE A 348 13.05 4.85 -7.75
N CYS A 349 13.88 5.87 -7.94
CA CYS A 349 14.17 6.80 -6.88
C CYS A 349 12.94 7.71 -6.66
N PRO A 350 12.44 7.84 -5.42
CA PRO A 350 11.42 8.86 -5.12
C PRO A 350 11.92 10.27 -5.45
N TYR A 351 11.03 11.09 -6.03
CA TYR A 351 11.22 12.51 -6.34
C TYR A 351 12.30 12.87 -7.37
N GLU A 352 12.97 11.87 -7.96
CA GLU A 352 14.00 12.11 -8.98
C GLU A 352 13.81 11.19 -10.19
N ASP A 353 14.26 11.66 -11.34
CA ASP A 353 14.19 10.95 -12.63
C ASP A 353 15.27 9.88 -12.77
N VAL A 354 15.33 8.98 -11.79
CA VAL A 354 16.36 7.96 -11.67
C VAL A 354 15.73 6.59 -11.44
N LEU A 355 16.25 5.58 -12.14
CA LEU A 355 15.95 4.18 -11.92
C LEU A 355 17.19 3.45 -11.42
N GLY A 356 17.12 2.92 -10.20
CA GLY A 356 18.12 2.02 -9.67
C GLY A 356 17.91 0.60 -10.19
N VAL A 357 18.99 -0.06 -10.61
CA VAL A 357 19.01 -1.44 -11.06
C VAL A 357 20.12 -2.18 -10.31
N GLY A 358 19.74 -3.12 -9.45
CA GLY A 358 20.65 -4.10 -8.87
C GLY A 358 20.81 -5.29 -9.82
N HIS A 359 22.05 -5.67 -10.10
CA HIS A 359 22.37 -6.81 -10.97
C HIS A 359 23.41 -7.72 -10.31
N ASP A 360 23.71 -8.85 -10.96
CA ASP A 360 24.65 -9.87 -10.45
C ASP A 360 26.06 -9.40 -10.15
N ARG A 361 26.45 -8.26 -10.73
CA ARG A 361 27.80 -7.71 -10.64
C ARG A 361 27.84 -6.35 -9.95
N GLY A 362 26.74 -5.89 -9.34
CA GLY A 362 26.71 -4.60 -8.66
C GLY A 362 25.42 -3.81 -8.87
N PHE A 363 25.57 -2.50 -9.04
CA PHE A 363 24.47 -1.56 -9.06
C PHE A 363 24.64 -0.47 -10.12
N ILE A 364 23.56 -0.15 -10.82
CA ILE A 364 23.51 0.91 -11.82
C ILE A 364 22.37 1.87 -11.49
N SER A 365 22.67 3.16 -11.55
CA SER A 365 21.69 4.24 -11.48
C SER A 365 21.46 4.78 -12.90
N LEU A 366 20.27 4.61 -13.47
CA LEU A 366 19.90 5.04 -14.83
C LEU A 366 19.10 6.34 -14.79
N LEU A 367 19.24 7.18 -15.82
CA LEU A 367 18.41 8.37 -15.98
C LEU A 367 17.16 8.01 -16.77
N VAL A 368 16.01 8.36 -16.22
CA VAL A 368 14.69 8.11 -16.82
C VAL A 368 13.86 9.38 -16.67
N PRO A 369 13.92 10.30 -17.65
CA PRO A 369 13.15 11.54 -17.58
C PRO A 369 11.65 11.27 -17.51
N GLY A 370 10.97 11.95 -16.59
CA GLY A 370 9.54 11.80 -16.34
C GLY A 370 9.16 10.64 -15.41
N ALA A 371 10.10 10.14 -14.61
CA ALA A 371 9.83 9.07 -13.66
C ALA A 371 9.40 9.59 -12.28
N GLY A 372 10.07 10.65 -11.79
CA GLY A 372 9.90 11.19 -10.45
C GLY A 372 8.80 12.25 -10.36
N GLU A 373 8.23 12.41 -9.17
CA GLU A 373 7.38 13.57 -8.87
C GLU A 373 8.26 14.79 -8.57
N PRO A 374 8.25 15.85 -9.41
CA PRO A 374 9.13 16.99 -9.22
C PRO A 374 8.73 17.84 -7.99
N ASN A 375 7.42 17.95 -7.73
CA ASN A 375 6.87 18.75 -6.65
C ASN A 375 6.55 17.87 -5.43
N PHE A 376 7.51 17.74 -4.51
CA PHE A 376 7.32 16.96 -3.28
C PHE A 376 6.61 17.76 -2.17
N ASP A 377 5.81 17.08 -1.35
CA ASP A 377 5.28 17.68 -0.11
C ASP A 377 6.34 17.59 1.00
N ALA A 378 6.90 18.74 1.35
CA ALA A 378 7.93 18.86 2.37
C ALA A 378 7.48 18.40 3.77
N LEU A 379 6.17 18.35 4.06
CA LEU A 379 5.63 17.86 5.32
C LEU A 379 5.50 16.34 5.37
N GLU A 380 5.37 15.68 4.22
CA GLU A 380 5.24 14.22 4.13
C GLU A 380 6.61 13.56 4.00
N ALA A 381 7.36 13.88 2.94
CA ALA A 381 8.71 13.39 2.72
C ALA A 381 9.53 14.45 1.99
N ASN A 382 10.58 14.92 2.65
CA ASN A 382 11.46 15.96 2.14
C ASN A 382 12.84 15.34 1.86
N PRO A 383 13.34 15.40 0.60
CA PRO A 383 14.69 14.95 0.26
C PRO A 383 15.81 15.73 0.97
N TYR A 384 15.57 17.00 1.30
CA TYR A 384 16.55 17.94 1.84
C TYR A 384 16.38 18.19 3.35
N GLN A 385 15.96 17.17 4.11
CA GLN A 385 15.71 17.30 5.54
C GLN A 385 16.97 17.67 6.32
N THR A 386 16.87 18.71 7.14
CA THR A 386 17.89 18.99 8.15
C THR A 386 17.80 17.98 9.30
N LYS A 387 18.90 17.80 10.05
CA LYS A 387 18.90 16.92 11.25
C LYS A 387 17.82 17.29 12.28
N LYS A 388 17.47 18.58 12.40
CA LYS A 388 16.42 19.05 13.32
C LYS A 388 15.02 18.65 12.81
N GLN A 389 14.74 18.91 11.54
CA GLN A 389 13.48 18.52 10.89
C GLN A 389 13.29 17.00 10.92
N ARG A 390 14.35 16.22 10.65
CA ARG A 390 14.30 14.76 10.69
C ARG A 390 13.86 14.23 12.05
N LYS A 391 14.45 14.73 13.15
CA LYS A 391 14.05 14.37 14.53
C LYS A 391 12.59 14.73 14.82
N GLN A 392 12.14 15.90 14.37
CA GLN A 392 10.75 16.33 14.57
C GLN A 392 9.77 15.49 13.74
N ALA A 393 10.12 15.18 12.49
CA ALA A 393 9.33 14.34 11.60
C ALA A 393 9.20 12.92 12.15
N GLU A 394 10.28 12.33 12.68
CA GLU A 394 10.25 11.03 13.36
C GLU A 394 9.27 11.03 14.54
N VAL A 395 9.39 12.02 15.44
CA VAL A 395 8.49 12.13 16.59
C VAL A 395 7.04 12.31 16.13
N LYS A 396 6.80 13.14 15.11
CA LYS A 396 5.47 13.35 14.55
C LYS A 396 4.90 12.06 13.95
N GLN A 397 5.68 11.34 13.13
CA GLN A 397 5.24 10.07 12.54
C GLN A 397 4.90 9.03 13.62
N LEU A 398 5.65 8.98 14.72
CA LEU A 398 5.38 8.07 15.83
C LEU A 398 4.08 8.44 16.57
N LEU A 399 3.80 9.73 16.75
CA LEU A 399 2.55 10.22 17.36
C LEU A 399 1.34 10.00 16.46
N ASP A 400 1.51 10.20 15.14
CA ASP A 400 0.48 10.03 14.11
C ASP A 400 0.35 8.57 13.65
N LYS A 401 1.06 7.63 14.29
CA LYS A 401 1.09 6.22 13.92
C LYS A 401 -0.32 5.63 13.86
N ILE A 402 -0.64 5.06 12.71
CA ILE A 402 -1.91 4.39 12.45
C ILE A 402 -1.86 2.97 13.03
N GLN A 403 -2.93 2.56 13.71
CA GLN A 403 -3.03 1.22 14.30
C GLN A 403 -3.24 0.15 13.20
N PRO A 404 -2.69 -1.08 13.36
CA PRO A 404 -2.85 -2.16 12.38
C PRO A 404 -4.32 -2.50 12.09
N ASP A 405 -5.18 -2.38 13.10
CA ASP A 405 -6.63 -2.63 13.01
C ASP A 405 -7.35 -1.73 11.99
N MET A 406 -6.74 -0.62 11.57
CA MET A 406 -7.31 0.32 10.60
C MET A 406 -7.01 -0.07 9.14
N ILE A 407 -6.21 -1.11 8.90
CA ILE A 407 -5.88 -1.58 7.54
C ILE A 407 -7.06 -2.35 6.95
N THR A 408 -7.73 -1.74 5.98
CA THR A 408 -8.89 -2.27 5.24
C THR A 408 -8.69 -2.19 3.73
N LEU A 409 -9.54 -2.89 2.97
CA LEU A 409 -9.51 -2.85 1.49
C LEU A 409 -9.75 -1.44 0.96
N ASP A 410 -10.83 -0.82 1.47
CA ASP A 410 -11.23 0.54 1.17
C ASP A 410 -10.96 1.43 2.38
N ASN A 411 -10.22 2.52 2.17
CA ASN A 411 -9.91 3.49 3.23
C ASN A 411 -11.13 4.36 3.60
N SER A 412 -12.12 4.48 2.71
CA SER A 412 -13.33 5.27 2.93
C SER A 412 -14.26 4.70 4.02
N VAL A 413 -14.11 3.42 4.33
CA VAL A 413 -15.00 2.68 5.25
C VAL A 413 -14.92 3.22 6.69
N LEU A 414 -13.79 3.79 7.11
CA LEU A 414 -13.59 4.32 8.47
C LEU A 414 -14.61 5.40 8.86
N GLY A 415 -15.15 6.14 7.87
CA GLY A 415 -16.17 7.16 8.09
C GLY A 415 -17.61 6.68 7.93
N GLU A 416 -17.82 5.43 7.48
CA GLU A 416 -19.15 4.90 7.21
C GLU A 416 -19.82 4.35 8.47
N VAL A 417 -21.15 4.43 8.49
CA VAL A 417 -21.93 3.84 9.56
C VAL A 417 -22.20 2.38 9.21
N ASP A 418 -21.86 1.46 10.11
CA ASP A 418 -22.28 0.07 9.99
C ASP A 418 -23.81 -0.02 9.99
N ARG A 419 -24.37 -0.18 8.79
CA ARG A 419 -25.81 -0.25 8.56
C ARG A 419 -26.41 -1.45 9.28
N LYS A 420 -25.71 -2.59 9.35
CA LYS A 420 -26.22 -3.81 9.98
C LYS A 420 -26.35 -3.62 11.49
N ALA A 421 -25.30 -3.11 12.14
CA ALA A 421 -25.36 -2.78 13.55
C ALA A 421 -26.41 -1.69 13.85
N PHE A 422 -26.52 -0.68 12.99
CA PHE A 422 -27.52 0.37 13.14
C PHE A 422 -28.96 -0.17 13.06
N VAL A 423 -29.24 -1.02 12.08
CA VAL A 423 -30.55 -1.69 11.92
C VAL A 423 -30.84 -2.58 13.11
N ARG A 424 -29.89 -3.42 13.54
CA ARG A 424 -30.04 -4.27 14.75
C ARG A 424 -30.37 -3.44 15.98
N LYS A 425 -29.66 -2.32 16.18
CA LYS A 425 -29.91 -1.38 17.28
C LYS A 425 -31.28 -0.72 17.18
N GLN A 426 -31.77 -0.43 15.97
CA GLN A 426 -33.14 0.06 15.77
C GLN A 426 -34.19 -1.01 16.09
N GLU A 427 -33.96 -2.26 15.69
CA GLU A 427 -34.84 -3.39 15.98
C GLU A 427 -34.90 -3.69 17.48
N GLU A 428 -33.75 -3.72 18.16
CA GLU A 428 -33.64 -3.85 19.62
C GLU A 428 -34.40 -2.73 20.33
N LYS A 429 -34.24 -1.47 19.89
CA LYS A 429 -35.03 -0.35 20.43
C LYS A 429 -36.52 -0.56 20.19
N ARG A 430 -36.92 -0.99 18.99
CA ARG A 430 -38.33 -1.24 18.64
C ARG A 430 -38.93 -2.36 19.51
N ASN A 431 -38.14 -3.40 19.78
CA ASN A 431 -38.52 -4.51 20.64
C ASN A 431 -38.58 -4.11 22.11
N ASN A 432 -37.65 -3.27 22.58
CA ASN A 432 -37.69 -2.70 23.93
C ASN A 432 -38.89 -1.75 24.12
N TYR A 433 -39.28 -0.97 23.11
CA TYR A 433 -40.52 -0.19 23.15
C TYR A 433 -41.78 -1.06 23.16
N ASN A 434 -41.72 -2.31 22.66
CA ASN A 434 -42.81 -3.27 22.79
C ASN A 434 -42.87 -3.92 24.18
N PHE A 435 -41.76 -3.94 24.92
CA PHE A 435 -41.65 -4.46 26.29
C PHE A 435 -41.67 -3.33 27.33
N VAL A 436 -42.75 -2.53 27.37
CA VAL A 436 -43.00 -1.69 28.55
C VAL A 436 -43.59 -2.59 29.64
N LYS A 437 -42.81 -2.93 30.69
CA LYS A 437 -43.39 -3.54 31.91
C LYS A 437 -44.57 -2.65 32.34
N PRO A 438 -45.79 -3.19 32.48
CA PRO A 438 -46.92 -2.37 32.92
C PRO A 438 -46.55 -1.76 34.27
N LYS A 439 -46.70 -0.44 34.41
CA LYS A 439 -46.55 0.23 35.71
C LYS A 439 -47.43 -0.50 36.71
N GLU A 440 -46.86 -0.98 37.81
CA GLU A 440 -47.66 -1.51 38.90
C GLU A 440 -48.57 -0.39 39.40
N LEU A 441 -49.86 -0.49 39.04
CA LEU A 441 -50.88 0.39 39.57
C LEU A 441 -51.02 0.06 41.05
N ILE A 442 -50.40 0.87 41.91
CA ILE A 442 -50.65 0.88 43.35
C ILE A 442 -52.05 1.50 43.53
N VAL A 443 -53.04 0.64 43.72
CA VAL A 443 -54.40 1.07 44.07
C VAL A 443 -54.37 1.40 45.56
N GLN A 444 -54.32 2.69 45.92
CA GLN A 444 -54.54 3.12 47.30
C GLN A 444 -55.93 2.66 47.73
N ALA A 445 -55.99 1.98 48.88
CA ALA A 445 -57.19 1.32 49.34
C ALA A 445 -58.01 2.25 50.24
N ASP A 446 -59.20 2.65 49.79
CA ASP A 446 -60.17 3.27 50.69
C ASP A 446 -60.60 2.28 51.79
N LYS A 447 -60.54 2.75 53.04
CA LYS A 447 -60.94 1.99 54.22
C LYS A 447 -62.47 2.08 54.39
N LYS A 448 -63.22 1.16 53.78
CA LYS A 448 -64.60 0.84 54.21
C LYS A 448 -64.73 -0.67 54.50
N LYS A 449 -65.31 -0.99 55.67
CA LYS A 449 -65.45 -2.35 56.21
C LYS A 449 -66.53 -3.12 55.44
N GLY A 450 -66.14 -4.22 54.78
CA GLY A 450 -67.05 -5.13 54.06
C GLY A 450 -66.33 -6.40 53.57
N LYS A 451 -67.09 -7.51 53.47
CA LYS A 451 -66.62 -8.91 53.29
C LYS A 451 -65.52 -9.09 52.22
N ILE A 452 -64.45 -9.80 52.61
CA ILE A 452 -63.11 -9.83 51.98
C ILE A 452 -63.10 -10.36 50.52
N GLY A 453 -63.94 -11.35 50.19
CA GLY A 453 -63.95 -11.98 48.85
C GLY A 453 -64.40 -11.08 47.69
N LYS A 454 -65.47 -10.30 47.87
CA LYS A 454 -65.97 -9.36 46.83
C LYS A 454 -65.01 -8.19 46.60
N ARG A 455 -64.20 -7.82 47.59
CA ARG A 455 -63.22 -6.72 47.51
C ARG A 455 -62.01 -7.07 46.64
N LEU A 456 -61.55 -8.33 46.70
CA LEU A 456 -60.42 -8.81 45.91
C LEU A 456 -60.80 -8.89 44.42
N ALA A 457 -61.98 -9.44 44.12
CA ALA A 457 -62.52 -9.51 42.75
C ALA A 457 -62.79 -8.12 42.14
N ARG A 458 -63.33 -7.18 42.93
CA ARG A 458 -63.53 -5.80 42.46
C ARG A 458 -62.20 -5.06 42.27
N LYS A 459 -61.18 -5.33 43.10
CA LYS A 459 -59.83 -4.77 42.94
C LYS A 459 -59.16 -5.28 41.67
N THR A 460 -59.23 -6.59 41.39
CA THR A 460 -58.67 -7.15 40.15
C THR A 460 -59.40 -6.61 38.92
N GLN A 461 -60.75 -6.56 38.94
CA GLN A 461 -61.52 -5.96 37.85
C GLN A 461 -61.18 -4.48 37.58
N ILE A 462 -61.05 -3.66 38.63
CA ILE A 462 -60.66 -2.25 38.48
C ILE A 462 -59.22 -2.13 37.95
N ARG A 463 -58.32 -3.01 38.40
CA ARG A 463 -56.94 -3.05 37.91
C ARG A 463 -56.88 -3.44 36.44
N ASP A 464 -57.64 -4.45 36.03
CA ASP A 464 -57.71 -4.94 34.66
C ASP A 464 -58.38 -3.94 33.71
N ALA A 465 -59.42 -3.24 34.18
CA ALA A 465 -60.06 -2.15 33.43
C ALA A 465 -59.08 -1.00 33.16
N LYS A 466 -58.37 -0.54 34.20
CA LYS A 466 -57.34 0.51 34.06
C LYS A 466 -56.16 0.06 33.19
N LEU A 467 -55.79 -1.21 33.25
CA LEU A 467 -54.75 -1.78 32.38
C LEU A 467 -55.20 -1.77 30.90
N LYS A 468 -56.46 -2.14 30.63
CA LYS A 468 -57.04 -2.08 29.28
C LYS A 468 -57.07 -0.66 28.72
N GLU A 469 -57.53 0.32 29.50
CA GLU A 469 -57.53 1.74 29.08
C GLU A 469 -56.12 2.25 28.77
N TYR A 470 -55.15 1.91 29.61
CA TYR A 470 -53.75 2.29 29.40
C TYR A 470 -53.19 1.72 28.08
N LEU A 471 -53.44 0.44 27.80
CA LEU A 471 -53.02 -0.21 26.55
C LEU A 471 -53.69 0.42 25.33
N GLN A 472 -54.95 0.84 25.46
CA GLN A 472 -55.70 1.50 24.38
C GLN A 472 -55.16 2.90 24.09
N GLN A 473 -54.82 3.68 25.12
CA GLN A 473 -54.15 4.97 24.98
C GLN A 473 -52.75 4.84 24.36
N GLN A 474 -51.98 3.81 24.74
CA GLN A 474 -50.70 3.51 24.10
C GLN A 474 -50.86 3.16 22.61
N LYS A 475 -51.85 2.34 22.24
CA LYS A 475 -52.16 2.02 20.83
C LYS A 475 -52.52 3.29 20.03
N LEU A 476 -53.30 4.20 20.60
CA LEU A 476 -53.66 5.49 19.98
C LEU A 476 -52.44 6.40 19.80
N LYS A 477 -51.56 6.51 20.81
CA LYS A 477 -50.29 7.25 20.69
C LYS A 477 -49.38 6.67 19.61
N ARG A 478 -49.33 5.34 19.48
CA ARG A 478 -48.54 4.64 18.44
C ARG A 478 -49.10 4.83 17.02
N LYS A 479 -50.42 5.00 16.86
CA LYS A 479 -51.02 5.37 15.57
C LYS A 479 -50.67 6.82 15.18
N LYS A 480 -50.64 7.73 16.15
CA LYS A 480 -50.28 9.15 15.92
C LYS A 480 -48.80 9.39 15.59
N THR A 481 -47.89 8.48 15.95
CA THR A 481 -46.46 8.59 15.61
C THR A 481 -46.06 7.89 14.32
N LYS A 482 -46.99 7.16 13.68
CA LYS A 482 -46.76 6.48 12.38
C LYS A 482 -47.29 7.25 11.17
N ASN A 483 -48.13 8.26 11.40
CA ASN A 483 -48.46 9.30 10.42
C ASN A 483 -47.57 10.51 10.69
#